data_AF-A0A7C4MMD9-F1
#
_entry.id   AF-A0A7C4MMD9-F1
#
_cell.length_a   1.000
_cell.length_b   1.000
_cell.length_c   1.000
_cell.angle_alpha   90.00
_cell.angle_beta   90.00
_cell.angle_gamma   90.00
#
_symmetry.space_group_name_H-M   'P 1'
#
loop_
_entity.id
_entity.type
_entity.pdbx_description
1 polymer ?
#
loop_
_entity_poly.entity_id
_entity_poly.type
_entity_poly.pdbx_seq_one_letter_code
_entity_poly.pdbx_strand_id
1 'polypeptide(L)'
;MSGNPIKRRFQRILQPIPWIIGILVGFGMHVVLCLAANGNIPAGKPDMLSPSSISALGLSEDQIRQLESLKSQYLKEIGPLQNEYFSKKAEFQMLWLQSRPNRQECMTRHRELLMLQEKISNYTLRYELDCRHVLNPEQEARWRRMQTDAP
;
A
#
# COMPACT_ATOMS: atom_id res chain seq x y z
N MET A 1 -24.41 19.28 68.11
CA MET A 1 -22.94 19.46 68.07
C MET A 1 -22.46 19.60 66.63
N SER A 2 -22.16 20.85 66.27
CA SER A 2 -21.26 21.37 65.21
C SER A 2 -20.70 20.40 64.16
N GLY A 3 -21.26 20.45 62.95
CA GLY A 3 -20.60 20.02 61.71
C GLY A 3 -20.07 21.23 60.96
N ASN A 4 -18.77 21.47 61.09
CA ASN A 4 -18.03 22.66 60.62
C ASN A 4 -18.24 22.95 59.10
N PRO A 5 -18.68 24.16 58.68
CA PRO A 5 -19.07 24.46 57.28
C PRO A 5 -17.91 24.48 56.27
N ILE A 6 -16.66 24.43 56.73
CA ILE A 6 -15.45 24.49 55.89
C ILE A 6 -15.24 23.19 55.09
N LYS A 7 -15.69 22.03 55.58
CA LYS A 7 -15.50 20.74 54.89
C LYS A 7 -16.32 20.59 53.60
N ARG A 8 -17.48 21.24 53.50
CA ARG A 8 -18.34 21.18 52.31
C ARG A 8 -17.88 22.07 51.15
N ARG A 9 -17.03 23.06 51.43
CA ARG A 9 -16.46 23.96 50.40
C ARG A 9 -15.19 23.38 49.76
N PHE A 10 -14.47 22.51 50.48
CA PHE A 10 -13.26 21.83 49.99
C PHE A 10 -13.53 20.58 49.15
N GLN A 11 -14.69 19.93 49.30
CA GLN A 11 -15.08 18.77 48.49
C GLN A 11 -15.48 19.11 47.04
N ARG A 12 -15.50 20.39 46.66
CA ARG A 12 -15.82 20.84 45.30
C ARG A 12 -14.59 21.24 44.46
N ILE A 13 -13.39 21.20 45.06
CA ILE A 13 -12.13 21.61 44.41
C ILE A 13 -11.16 20.43 44.22
N LEU A 14 -11.47 19.26 44.79
CA LEU A 14 -10.64 18.06 44.67
C LEU A 14 -11.45 16.87 44.14
N GLN A 15 -12.03 17.04 42.95
CA GLN A 15 -12.40 15.92 42.08
C GLN A 15 -11.51 16.05 40.84
N PRO A 16 -10.62 15.10 40.54
CA PRO A 16 -9.91 15.11 39.27
C PRO A 16 -10.97 14.95 38.18
N ILE A 17 -11.10 15.98 37.33
CA ILE A 17 -11.97 16.00 36.17
C ILE A 17 -11.67 14.74 35.35
N PRO A 18 -12.57 13.74 35.28
CA PRO A 18 -12.25 12.45 34.64
C PRO A 18 -12.08 12.56 33.11
N TRP A 19 -12.20 13.76 32.55
CA TRP A 19 -12.35 13.99 31.11
C TRP A 19 -11.01 14.33 30.45
N ILE A 20 -9.98 14.67 31.23
CA ILE A 20 -8.64 14.97 30.70
C ILE A 20 -7.83 13.68 30.46
N ILE A 21 -8.15 12.58 31.17
CA ILE A 21 -7.49 11.27 30.95
C ILE A 21 -8.16 10.51 29.79
N GLY A 22 -9.45 10.77 29.49
CA GLY A 22 -10.16 10.14 28.36
C GLY A 22 -9.72 10.62 26.97
N ILE A 23 -9.14 11.82 26.85
CA ILE A 23 -8.71 12.37 25.55
C ILE A 23 -7.30 11.88 25.14
N LEU A 24 -6.46 11.47 26.11
CA LEU A 24 -5.12 10.96 25.81
C LEU A 24 -5.10 9.48 25.38
N VAL A 25 -6.18 8.72 25.59
CA VAL A 25 -6.31 7.32 25.13
C VAL A 25 -7.19 7.22 23.88
N GLY A 26 -8.06 8.20 23.61
CA GLY A 26 -8.97 8.20 22.45
C GLY A 26 -8.37 8.70 21.12
N PHE A 27 -7.30 9.50 21.15
CA PHE A 27 -6.67 10.02 19.92
C PHE A 27 -5.42 9.23 19.48
N GLY A 28 -4.79 8.46 20.37
CA GLY A 28 -3.67 7.58 20.01
C GLY A 28 -4.10 6.28 19.33
N MET A 29 -5.38 5.92 19.44
CA MET A 29 -5.95 4.64 18.98
C MET A 29 -6.87 4.81 17.77
N HIS A 30 -6.64 5.80 16.91
CA HIS A 30 -7.31 5.90 15.60
C HIS A 30 -6.34 6.00 14.41
N VAL A 31 -5.03 5.91 14.65
CA VAL A 31 -4.01 5.73 13.59
C VAL A 31 -3.37 4.33 13.64
N VAL A 32 -3.84 3.46 14.54
CA VAL A 32 -3.45 2.04 14.63
C VAL A 32 -4.44 1.12 13.90
N LEU A 33 -5.38 1.68 13.13
CA LEU A 33 -6.22 0.96 12.18
C LEU A 33 -5.87 1.36 10.73
N CYS A 34 -4.59 1.30 10.40
CA CYS A 34 -4.09 1.16 9.03
C CYS A 34 -3.10 -0.01 8.95
N LEU A 35 -3.31 -1.03 9.78
CA LEU A 35 -2.69 -2.33 9.62
C LEU A 35 -3.65 -3.22 8.83
N ALA A 36 -3.13 -3.75 7.73
CA ALA A 36 -3.61 -4.95 7.02
C ALA A 36 -4.67 -4.85 5.89
N ALA A 37 -5.03 -3.66 5.35
CA ALA A 37 -5.98 -3.63 4.22
C ALA A 37 -5.80 -2.51 3.18
N ASN A 38 -4.60 -1.96 3.00
CA ASN A 38 -4.23 -1.27 1.75
C ASN A 38 -2.85 -1.72 1.30
N GLY A 39 -2.71 -3.04 1.17
CA GLY A 39 -1.72 -3.65 0.30
C GLY A 39 -2.13 -3.41 -1.14
N ASN A 40 -2.13 -2.14 -1.60
CA ASN A 40 -1.85 -1.89 -3.01
C ASN A 40 -0.37 -2.22 -3.19
N ILE A 41 -0.06 -3.52 -3.18
CA ILE A 41 1.16 -4.01 -3.79
C ILE A 41 1.04 -3.48 -5.23
N PRO A 42 1.97 -2.67 -5.75
CA PRO A 42 1.90 -2.18 -7.13
C PRO A 42 2.00 -3.30 -8.19
N ALA A 43 1.82 -4.57 -7.80
CA ALA A 43 1.83 -5.73 -8.66
C ALA A 43 0.63 -6.62 -8.30
N GLY A 44 -0.41 -6.55 -9.13
CA GLY A 44 -1.60 -7.40 -9.06
C GLY A 44 -2.47 -7.22 -10.29
N LYS A 45 -1.84 -7.08 -11.46
CA LYS A 45 -2.53 -7.03 -12.76
C LYS A 45 -2.71 -8.44 -13.31
N PRO A 46 -3.70 -8.67 -14.19
CA PRO A 46 -3.99 -9.99 -14.74
C PRO A 46 -2.72 -10.58 -15.37
N ASP A 47 -2.24 -11.67 -14.76
CA ASP A 47 -1.09 -12.41 -15.25
C ASP A 47 -1.48 -13.11 -16.55
N MET A 48 -0.96 -12.64 -17.68
CA MET A 48 -1.21 -13.24 -19.01
C MET A 48 -0.71 -14.70 -19.08
N LEU A 49 0.15 -15.11 -18.14
CA LEU A 49 0.62 -16.49 -17.97
C LEU A 49 -0.24 -17.31 -17.00
N SER A 50 -1.36 -16.79 -16.50
CA SER A 50 -2.31 -17.63 -15.75
C SER A 50 -2.90 -18.71 -16.67
N PRO A 51 -3.14 -19.94 -16.17
CA PRO A 51 -3.71 -21.02 -17.00
C PRO A 51 -5.02 -20.64 -17.69
N SER A 52 -5.86 -19.85 -17.03
CA SER A 52 -7.08 -19.30 -17.59
C SER A 52 -6.81 -18.35 -18.75
N SER A 53 -5.85 -17.43 -18.61
CA SER A 53 -5.49 -16.48 -19.67
C SER A 53 -4.84 -17.18 -20.87
N ILE A 54 -3.95 -18.16 -20.62
CA ILE A 54 -3.32 -18.95 -21.68
C ILE A 54 -4.39 -19.66 -22.52
N SER A 55 -5.33 -20.33 -21.87
CA SER A 55 -6.42 -21.05 -22.54
C SER A 55 -7.37 -20.10 -23.25
N ALA A 56 -7.80 -19.02 -22.59
CA ALA A 56 -8.79 -18.11 -23.13
C ALA A 56 -8.26 -17.26 -24.30
N LEU A 57 -6.96 -16.94 -24.31
CA LEU A 57 -6.31 -16.26 -25.43
C LEU A 57 -5.87 -17.24 -26.52
N GLY A 58 -5.67 -18.51 -26.21
CA GLY A 58 -5.14 -19.50 -27.14
C GLY A 58 -3.70 -19.17 -27.53
N LEU A 59 -2.84 -18.99 -26.53
CA LEU A 59 -1.43 -18.66 -26.74
C LEU A 59 -0.66 -19.87 -27.27
N SER A 60 0.21 -19.66 -28.26
CA SER A 60 1.13 -20.71 -28.72
C SER A 60 2.27 -20.94 -27.73
N GLU A 61 2.94 -22.09 -27.84
CA GLU A 61 4.13 -22.39 -27.02
C GLU A 61 5.24 -21.34 -27.17
N ASP A 62 5.40 -20.77 -28.37
CA ASP A 62 6.37 -19.70 -28.62
C ASP A 62 5.99 -18.40 -27.92
N GLN A 63 4.70 -18.03 -27.95
CA GLN A 63 4.19 -16.85 -27.25
C GLN A 63 4.32 -17.01 -25.73
N ILE A 64 4.02 -18.19 -25.19
CA ILE A 64 4.18 -18.50 -23.77
C ILE A 64 5.65 -18.33 -23.36
N ARG A 65 6.59 -18.91 -24.12
CA ARG A 65 8.04 -18.77 -23.84
C ARG A 65 8.52 -17.31 -23.89
N GLN A 66 8.00 -16.51 -24.82
CA GLN A 66 8.31 -15.07 -24.88
C GLN A 66 7.79 -14.33 -23.63
N LEU A 67 6.55 -14.58 -23.25
CA LEU A 67 5.94 -13.98 -22.05
C LEU A 67 6.66 -14.40 -20.75
N GLU A 68 7.10 -15.65 -20.64
CA GLU A 68 7.90 -16.13 -19.50
C GLU A 68 9.25 -15.40 -19.41
N SER A 69 9.91 -15.16 -20.55
CA SER A 69 11.15 -14.38 -20.60
C SER A 69 10.92 -12.94 -20.15
N LEU A 70 9.86 -12.29 -20.64
CA LEU A 70 9.47 -10.94 -20.22
C LEU A 70 9.19 -10.89 -18.72
N LYS A 71 8.45 -11.87 -18.17
CA LYS A 71 8.14 -11.95 -16.74
C LYS A 71 9.41 -12.12 -15.91
N SER A 72 10.33 -12.99 -16.33
CA SER A 72 11.61 -13.21 -15.64
C SER A 72 12.44 -11.93 -15.60
N GLN A 73 12.54 -11.21 -16.73
CA GLN A 73 13.25 -9.92 -16.79
C GLN A 73 12.57 -8.87 -15.90
N TYR A 74 11.25 -8.74 -15.96
CA TYR A 74 10.48 -7.83 -15.12
C TYR A 74 10.70 -8.10 -13.62
N LEU A 75 10.63 -9.36 -13.19
CA LEU A 75 10.85 -9.74 -11.79
C LEU A 75 12.27 -9.42 -11.32
N LYS A 76 13.27 -9.59 -12.18
CA LYS A 76 14.66 -9.24 -11.89
C LYS A 76 14.85 -7.74 -11.66
N GLU A 77 14.18 -6.91 -12.46
CA GLU A 77 14.26 -5.44 -12.35
C GLU A 77 13.48 -4.91 -11.14
N ILE A 78 12.26 -5.41 -10.92
CA ILE A 78 11.35 -4.88 -9.89
C ILE A 78 11.67 -5.40 -8.47
N GLY A 79 12.24 -6.59 -8.34
CA GLY A 79 12.51 -7.22 -7.05
C GLY A 79 13.34 -6.34 -6.09
N PRO A 80 14.51 -5.82 -6.52
CA PRO A 80 15.30 -4.90 -5.71
C PRO A 80 14.54 -3.61 -5.35
N LEU A 81 13.77 -3.04 -6.29
CA LEU A 81 12.99 -1.82 -6.07
C LEU A 81 11.87 -2.02 -5.05
N GLN A 82 11.18 -3.16 -5.08
CA GLN A 82 10.17 -3.52 -4.10
C GLN A 82 10.78 -3.71 -2.72
N ASN A 83 11.92 -4.39 -2.62
CA ASN A 83 12.64 -4.56 -1.36
C ASN A 83 13.03 -3.21 -0.75
N GLU A 84 13.58 -2.30 -1.57
CA GLU A 84 13.92 -0.95 -1.15
C GLU A 84 12.68 -0.16 -0.71
N TYR A 85 11.60 -0.22 -1.48
CA TYR A 85 10.33 0.42 -1.15
C TYR A 85 9.77 -0.05 0.19
N PHE A 86 9.72 -1.37 0.44
CA PHE A 86 9.22 -1.92 1.70
C PHE A 86 10.12 -1.55 2.89
N SER A 87 11.44 -1.60 2.71
CA SER A 87 12.40 -1.16 3.72
C SER A 87 12.20 0.31 4.08
N LYS A 88 12.14 1.21 3.08
CA LYS A 88 11.90 2.64 3.29
C LYS A 88 10.53 2.93 3.86
N LYS A 89 9.51 2.15 3.49
CA LYS A 89 8.15 2.29 4.03
C LYS A 89 8.12 1.95 5.51
N ALA A 90 8.83 0.91 5.94
CA ALA A 90 8.97 0.57 7.35
C ALA A 90 9.70 1.69 8.13
N GLU A 91 10.79 2.24 7.58
CA GLU A 91 11.48 3.40 8.18
C GLU A 91 10.55 4.61 8.33
N PHE A 92 9.77 4.94 7.29
CA PHE A 92 8.81 6.02 7.32
C PHE A 92 7.71 5.80 8.37
N GLN A 93 7.21 4.57 8.50
CA GLN A 93 6.22 4.22 9.53
C GLN A 93 6.77 4.43 10.94
N MET A 94 8.03 4.07 11.18
CA MET A 94 8.67 4.31 12.49
C MET A 94 8.80 5.80 12.81
N LEU A 95 9.15 6.62 11.81
CA LEU A 95 9.18 8.09 11.97
C LEU A 95 7.79 8.65 12.27
N TRP A 96 6.76 8.16 11.59
CA TRP A 96 5.39 8.62 11.78
C TRP A 96 4.82 8.33 13.18
N LEU A 97 5.26 7.24 13.81
CA LEU A 97 4.82 6.82 15.15
C LEU A 97 5.49 7.59 16.31
N GLN A 98 6.44 8.48 16.02
CA GLN A 98 7.06 9.32 17.04
C GLN A 98 6.05 10.31 17.63
N SER A 99 6.19 10.66 18.91
CA SER A 99 5.27 11.60 19.60
C SER A 99 5.20 12.98 18.93
N ARG A 100 6.27 13.41 18.26
CA ARG A 100 6.35 14.65 17.47
C ARG A 100 7.21 14.40 16.22
N PRO A 101 6.65 13.86 15.13
CA PRO A 101 7.41 13.54 13.94
C PRO A 101 7.99 14.80 13.29
N ASN A 102 9.24 14.74 12.84
CA ASN A 102 9.87 15.85 12.14
C ASN A 102 9.22 16.02 10.76
N ARG A 103 8.51 17.15 10.56
CA ARG A 103 7.81 17.45 9.30
C ARG A 103 8.72 17.38 8.07
N GLN A 104 9.92 17.95 8.15
CA GLN A 104 10.84 18.00 7.01
C GLN A 104 11.33 16.61 6.66
N GLU A 105 11.68 15.81 7.67
CA GLU A 105 12.11 14.43 7.48
C GLU A 105 10.98 13.58 6.87
N CYS A 106 9.76 13.68 7.40
CA CYS A 106 8.59 12.97 6.85
C CYS A 106 8.36 13.32 5.37
N MET A 107 8.44 14.60 4.99
CA MET A 107 8.27 15.02 3.60
C MET A 107 9.38 14.49 2.69
N THR A 108 10.63 14.45 3.17
CA THR A 108 11.75 13.86 2.41
C THR A 108 11.54 12.37 2.19
N ARG A 109 11.26 11.60 3.25
CA ARG A 109 11.02 10.14 3.15
C ARG A 109 9.80 9.80 2.29
N HIS A 110 8.75 10.61 2.37
CA HIS A 110 7.58 10.43 1.51
C HIS A 110 7.93 10.61 0.03
N ARG A 111 8.76 11.62 -0.33
CA ARG A 111 9.23 11.80 -1.72
C ARG A 111 10.07 10.63 -2.20
N GLU A 112 10.95 10.09 -1.36
CA GLU A 112 11.73 8.87 -1.68
C GLU A 112 10.81 7.70 -2.03
N LEU A 113 9.75 7.48 -1.24
CA LEU A 113 8.75 6.45 -1.50
C LEU A 113 8.00 6.69 -2.82
N LEU A 114 7.62 7.93 -3.12
CA LEU A 114 6.97 8.28 -4.38
C LEU A 114 7.87 8.02 -5.59
N MET A 115 9.16 8.37 -5.51
CA MET A 115 10.12 8.10 -6.59
C MET A 115 10.29 6.59 -6.83
N LEU A 116 10.34 5.78 -5.77
CA LEU A 116 10.41 4.32 -5.89
C LEU A 116 9.12 3.75 -6.49
N GLN A 117 7.97 4.24 -6.06
CA GLN A 117 6.67 3.84 -6.59
C GLN A 117 6.54 4.19 -8.09
N GLU A 118 6.99 5.37 -8.49
CA GLU A 118 7.02 5.80 -9.90
C GLU A 118 7.89 4.86 -10.74
N LYS A 119 9.11 4.57 -10.29
CA LYS A 119 10.01 3.62 -10.97
C LYS A 119 9.34 2.27 -11.16
N ILE A 120 8.79 1.71 -10.08
CA ILE A 120 8.07 0.43 -10.12
C ILE A 120 6.93 0.50 -11.16
N SER A 121 6.10 1.53 -11.10
CA SER A 121 4.98 1.71 -12.03
C SER A 121 5.43 1.78 -13.50
N ASN A 122 6.55 2.44 -13.79
CA ASN A 122 7.09 2.55 -15.14
C ASN A 122 7.57 1.19 -15.68
N TYR A 123 8.25 0.39 -14.86
CA TYR A 123 8.63 -0.98 -15.22
C TYR A 123 7.41 -1.87 -15.44
N THR A 124 6.40 -1.76 -14.59
CA THR A 124 5.15 -2.51 -14.71
C THR A 124 4.41 -2.15 -16.00
N LEU A 125 4.27 -0.85 -16.31
CA LEU A 125 3.66 -0.38 -17.55
C LEU A 125 4.41 -0.90 -18.78
N ARG A 126 5.74 -0.80 -18.79
CA ARG A 126 6.57 -1.30 -19.89
C ARG A 126 6.37 -2.80 -20.10
N TYR A 127 6.43 -3.58 -19.02
CA TYR A 127 6.20 -5.03 -19.07
C TYR A 127 4.83 -5.38 -19.68
N GLU A 128 3.77 -4.67 -19.30
CA GLU A 128 2.44 -4.91 -19.89
C GLU A 128 2.36 -4.57 -21.36
N LEU A 129 2.98 -3.46 -21.78
CA LEU A 129 3.02 -3.08 -23.18
C LEU A 129 3.79 -4.15 -23.99
N ASP A 130 4.94 -4.58 -23.47
CA ASP A 130 5.76 -5.63 -24.09
C ASP A 130 4.96 -6.95 -24.21
N CYS A 131 4.22 -7.35 -23.17
CA CYS A 131 3.36 -8.54 -23.22
C CYS A 131 2.22 -8.41 -24.23
N ARG A 132 1.61 -7.23 -24.37
CA ARG A 132 0.57 -7.00 -25.39
C ARG A 132 1.13 -7.13 -26.81
N HIS A 133 2.37 -6.71 -27.05
CA HIS A 133 3.03 -6.84 -28.35
C HIS A 133 3.28 -8.30 -28.78
N VAL A 134 3.26 -9.25 -27.84
CA VAL A 134 3.35 -10.69 -28.16
C VAL A 134 2.03 -11.23 -28.76
N LEU A 135 0.90 -10.58 -28.46
CA LEU A 135 -0.41 -11.00 -28.95
C LEU A 135 -0.59 -10.63 -30.42
N ASN A 136 -1.25 -11.51 -31.17
CA ASN A 136 -1.78 -11.14 -32.47
C ASN A 136 -3.07 -10.28 -32.32
N PRO A 137 -3.53 -9.60 -33.40
CA PRO A 137 -4.67 -8.69 -33.30
C PRO A 137 -5.97 -9.33 -32.78
N GLU A 138 -6.21 -10.61 -33.09
CA GLU A 138 -7.41 -11.31 -32.61
C GLU A 138 -7.30 -11.64 -31.12
N GLN A 139 -6.13 -12.08 -30.66
CA GLN A 139 -5.82 -12.33 -29.26
C GLN A 139 -5.93 -11.04 -28.45
N GLU A 140 -5.42 -9.93 -28.97
CA GLU A 140 -5.53 -8.62 -28.31
C GLU A 140 -7.00 -8.17 -28.20
N ALA A 141 -7.82 -8.39 -29.23
CA ALA A 141 -9.24 -8.10 -29.17
C ALA A 141 -9.99 -8.98 -28.14
N ARG A 142 -9.58 -10.24 -27.97
CA ARG A 142 -10.09 -11.10 -26.89
C ARG A 142 -9.65 -10.60 -25.51
N TRP A 143 -8.37 -10.28 -25.37
CA TRP A 143 -7.80 -9.75 -24.13
C TRP A 143 -8.46 -8.44 -23.68
N ARG A 144 -8.78 -7.53 -24.61
CA ARG A 144 -9.52 -6.29 -24.31
C ARG A 144 -10.94 -6.57 -23.79
N ARG A 145 -11.67 -7.50 -24.42
CA ARG A 145 -13.01 -7.92 -23.95
C ARG A 145 -12.97 -8.51 -22.54
N MET A 146 -11.98 -9.36 -22.26
CA MET A 146 -11.80 -9.94 -20.92
C MET A 146 -11.64 -8.90 -19.81
N GLN A 147 -11.09 -7.72 -20.11
CA GLN A 147 -10.94 -6.64 -19.13
C GLN A 147 -12.19 -5.77 -18.97
N THR A 148 -12.98 -5.59 -20.03
CA THR A 148 -14.23 -4.83 -19.95
C THR A 148 -15.33 -5.60 -19.24
N ASP A 149 -15.24 -6.94 -19.24
CA ASP A 149 -16.24 -7.84 -18.68
C ASP A 149 -15.88 -8.28 -17.24
N ALA A 150 -14.81 -7.75 -16.66
CA ALA A 150 -14.44 -8.00 -15.27
C ALA A 150 -15.41 -7.26 -14.32
N PRO A 151 -16.03 -7.96 -13.34
CA PRO A 151 -17.03 -7.39 -12.43
C PRO A 151 -16.48 -6.32 -11.47
#